data_AF-A0A1B8UK60-F1
#
_entry.id   AF-A0A1B8UK60-F1
#
_cell.length_a   1.000
_cell.length_b   1.000
_cell.length_c   1.000
_cell.angle_alpha   90.00
_cell.angle_beta   90.00
_cell.angle_gamma   90.00
#
_symmetry.space_group_name_H-M   'P 1'
#
loop_
_entity.id
_entity.type
_entity.pdbx_description
1 polymer ?
#
loop_
_entity_poly.entity_id
_entity_poly.type
_entity_poly.pdbx_seq_one_letter_code
_entity_poly.pdbx_strand_id
1 'polypeptide(L)'
;MELQEIKQNVKETRDKLLGILKGLTEDQLNERKDEDSWSIGQICQHLAKVEEIYVVAIKRGLQNTEESSVEHKSIDSLLDRKIKLAAPDIVKPTDEHYEYEDIIAKLNNSRQQFIEMLNALEDPTILSRRHFVHPAFKEMLLIDWVKSTYVHEERHIQQIQDIINGVR
;
A
#
# COMPACT_ATOMS: atom_id res chain seq x y z
N MET A 1 14.17 -15.20 -7.29
CA MET A 1 14.42 -14.00 -8.11
C MET A 1 13.29 -12.99 -7.95
N GLU A 2 12.04 -13.40 -8.17
CA GLU A 2 10.84 -12.55 -8.07
C GLU A 2 10.72 -11.74 -6.76
N LEU A 3 10.86 -12.36 -5.58
CA LEU A 3 10.71 -11.61 -4.31
C LEU A 3 11.76 -10.51 -4.11
N GLN A 4 12.99 -10.68 -4.61
CA GLN A 4 14.03 -9.66 -4.46
C GLN A 4 13.72 -8.43 -5.31
N GLU A 5 13.22 -8.65 -6.52
CA GLU A 5 12.72 -7.58 -7.40
C GLU A 5 11.54 -6.86 -6.76
N ILE A 6 10.57 -7.61 -6.19
CA ILE A 6 9.44 -6.99 -5.47
C ILE A 6 9.92 -6.17 -4.27
N LYS A 7 10.87 -6.67 -3.47
CA LYS A 7 11.45 -5.92 -2.34
C LYS A 7 12.13 -4.63 -2.80
N GLN A 8 12.83 -4.66 -3.94
CA GLN A 8 13.44 -3.48 -4.52
C GLN A 8 12.38 -2.46 -4.94
N ASN A 9 11.34 -2.88 -5.66
CA ASN A 9 10.24 -2.01 -6.07
C ASN A 9 9.53 -1.39 -4.86
N VAL A 10 9.22 -2.20 -3.84
CA VAL A 10 8.65 -1.70 -2.57
C VAL A 10 9.51 -0.58 -1.99
N LYS A 11 10.82 -0.79 -1.89
CA LYS A 11 11.75 0.24 -1.38
C LYS A 11 11.71 1.51 -2.25
N GLU A 12 11.91 1.37 -3.56
CA GLU A 12 12.00 2.50 -4.48
C GLU A 12 10.72 3.33 -4.53
N THR A 13 9.55 2.68 -4.51
CA THR A 13 8.26 3.38 -4.50
C THR A 13 8.09 4.22 -3.24
N ARG A 14 8.53 3.74 -2.07
CA ARG A 14 8.46 4.55 -0.84
C ARG A 14 9.46 5.67 -0.82
N ASP A 15 10.69 5.43 -1.26
CA ASP A 15 11.70 6.47 -1.39
C ASP A 15 11.19 7.61 -2.30
N LYS A 16 10.50 7.25 -3.39
CA LYS A 16 9.83 8.20 -4.27
C LYS A 16 8.72 8.97 -3.56
N LEU A 17 7.83 8.29 -2.83
CA LEU A 17 6.77 8.95 -2.06
C LEU A 17 7.36 9.94 -1.05
N LEU A 18 8.31 9.50 -0.22
CA LEU A 18 8.97 10.35 0.77
C LEU A 18 9.71 11.53 0.13
N GLY A 19 10.30 11.33 -1.05
CA GLY A 19 10.91 12.39 -1.85
C GLY A 19 9.90 13.45 -2.33
N ILE A 20 8.68 13.05 -2.70
CA ILE A 20 7.60 13.97 -3.09
C ILE A 20 7.07 14.74 -1.87
N LEU A 21 6.92 14.07 -0.73
CA LEU A 21 6.43 14.71 0.49
C LEU A 21 7.42 15.72 1.06
N LYS A 22 8.72 15.50 0.84
CA LYS A 22 9.78 16.35 1.36
C LYS A 22 9.60 17.82 0.95
N GLY A 23 9.35 18.67 1.94
CA GLY A 23 9.22 20.12 1.75
C GLY A 23 7.78 20.60 1.53
N LEU A 24 6.79 19.71 1.58
CA LEU A 24 5.40 20.13 1.71
C LEU A 24 5.16 20.76 3.09
N THR A 25 4.36 21.81 3.13
CA THR A 25 3.85 22.38 4.37
C THR A 25 2.67 21.57 4.90
N GLU A 26 2.35 21.73 6.18
CA GLU A 26 1.14 21.12 6.77
C GLU A 26 -0.14 21.57 6.05
N ASP A 27 -0.22 22.84 5.64
CA ASP A 27 -1.33 23.34 4.83
C ASP A 27 -1.47 22.55 3.52
N GLN A 28 -0.37 22.34 2.79
CA GLN A 28 -0.38 21.56 1.54
C GLN A 28 -0.71 20.08 1.79
N LEU A 29 -0.27 19.53 2.92
CA LEU A 29 -0.56 18.15 3.30
C LEU A 29 -2.05 17.96 3.58
N ASN A 30 -2.70 18.95 4.18
CA ASN A 30 -4.07 18.88 4.66
C ASN A 30 -5.10 19.51 3.71
N GLU A 31 -4.67 20.23 2.68
CA GLU A 31 -5.55 20.83 1.69
C GLU A 31 -6.37 19.76 0.94
N ARG A 32 -7.69 19.99 0.87
CA ARG A 32 -8.64 19.17 0.11
C ARG A 32 -9.18 20.01 -1.02
N LYS A 33 -9.30 19.39 -2.21
CA LYS A 33 -9.93 20.03 -3.37
C LYS A 33 -11.43 20.22 -3.17
N ASP A 34 -12.07 19.23 -2.56
CA ASP A 34 -13.50 19.19 -2.24
C ASP A 34 -13.78 18.18 -1.10
N GLU A 35 -15.01 18.19 -0.57
CA GLU A 35 -15.47 17.35 0.55
C GLU A 35 -15.45 15.84 0.26
N ASP A 36 -15.38 15.43 -1.02
CA ASP A 36 -15.34 14.03 -1.44
C ASP A 36 -13.92 13.53 -1.74
N SER A 37 -12.96 14.46 -1.91
CA SER A 37 -11.56 14.17 -2.21
C SER A 37 -10.72 13.95 -0.94
N TRP A 38 -9.68 13.13 -1.03
CA TRP A 38 -8.67 12.99 0.02
C TRP A 38 -7.57 14.03 -0.13
N SER A 39 -7.12 14.60 0.99
CA SER A 39 -5.86 15.36 1.04
C SER A 39 -4.65 14.44 0.87
N ILE A 40 -3.46 15.03 0.70
CA ILE A 40 -2.20 14.27 0.63
C ILE A 40 -1.98 13.50 1.94
N GLY A 41 -2.21 14.14 3.08
CA GLY A 41 -2.11 13.52 4.42
C GLY A 41 -3.05 12.33 4.56
N GLN A 42 -4.29 12.45 4.10
CA GLN A 42 -5.26 11.34 4.09
C GLN A 42 -4.82 10.19 3.19
N ILE A 43 -4.27 10.48 2.00
CA ILE A 43 -3.71 9.44 1.13
C ILE A 43 -2.55 8.71 1.83
N CYS A 44 -1.65 9.45 2.49
CA CYS A 44 -0.54 8.84 3.21
C CYS A 44 -1.00 8.01 4.42
N GLN A 45 -1.98 8.49 5.19
CA GLN A 45 -2.56 7.72 6.30
C GLN A 45 -3.22 6.42 5.79
N HIS A 46 -3.94 6.50 4.67
CA HIS A 46 -4.52 5.34 4.00
C HIS A 46 -3.45 4.31 3.61
N LEU A 47 -2.35 4.75 2.99
CA LEU A 47 -1.24 3.87 2.60
C LEU A 47 -0.64 3.14 3.80
N ALA A 48 -0.41 3.83 4.92
CA ALA A 48 0.11 3.21 6.14
C ALA A 48 -0.86 2.13 6.68
N LYS A 49 -2.16 2.44 6.77
CA LYS A 49 -3.19 1.48 7.23
C LYS A 49 -3.31 0.27 6.32
N VAL A 50 -3.26 0.46 5.00
CA VAL A 50 -3.30 -0.64 4.02
C VAL A 50 -2.10 -1.57 4.22
N GLU A 51 -0.90 -1.02 4.37
CA GLU A 51 0.32 -1.81 4.56
C GLU A 51 0.29 -2.61 5.88
N GLU A 52 -0.24 -2.04 6.98
CA GLU A 52 -0.46 -2.76 8.23
C GLU A 52 -1.45 -3.93 8.07
N ILE A 53 -2.56 -3.71 7.37
CA ILE A 53 -3.54 -4.77 7.08
C ILE A 53 -2.95 -5.85 6.18
N TYR A 54 -2.06 -5.49 5.25
CA TYR A 54 -1.34 -6.45 4.41
C TYR A 54 -0.45 -7.36 5.25
N VAL A 55 0.27 -6.82 6.24
CA VAL A 55 1.04 -7.64 7.18
C VAL A 55 0.16 -8.67 7.89
N VAL A 56 -1.03 -8.25 8.36
CA VAL A 56 -1.98 -9.16 9.01
C VAL A 56 -2.51 -10.22 8.04
N ALA A 57 -2.91 -9.82 6.83
CA ALA A 57 -3.44 -10.73 5.82
C ALA A 57 -2.41 -11.78 5.39
N ILE A 58 -1.16 -11.36 5.14
CA ILE A 58 -0.07 -12.27 4.77
C ILE A 58 0.21 -13.24 5.92
N LYS A 59 0.34 -12.76 7.16
CA LYS A 59 0.53 -13.63 8.33
C LYS A 59 -0.60 -14.65 8.49
N ARG A 60 -1.85 -14.27 8.24
CA ARG A 60 -2.99 -15.21 8.27
C ARG A 60 -2.93 -16.24 7.15
N GLY A 61 -2.57 -15.84 5.93
CA GLY A 61 -2.40 -16.80 4.83
C GLY A 61 -1.26 -17.77 5.07
N LEU A 62 -0.17 -17.34 5.73
CA LEU A 62 0.96 -18.20 6.11
C LEU A 62 0.58 -19.25 7.17
N GLN A 63 -0.47 -19.02 7.96
CA GLN A 63 -0.98 -20.02 8.92
C GLN A 63 -1.73 -21.16 8.23
N ASN A 64 -2.12 -21.01 6.97
CA ASN A 64 -2.76 -22.08 6.22
C ASN A 64 -1.72 -23.15 5.83
N THR A 65 -2.06 -24.42 6.07
CA THR A 65 -1.19 -25.56 5.75
C THR A 65 -1.40 -26.10 4.33
N GLU A 66 -2.51 -25.77 3.68
CA GLU A 66 -2.87 -26.27 2.35
C GLU A 66 -2.12 -25.53 1.23
N GLU A 67 -1.68 -26.29 0.23
CA GLU A 67 -1.12 -25.71 -1.00
C GLU A 67 -2.21 -24.99 -1.80
N SER A 68 -1.88 -23.79 -2.25
CA SER A 68 -2.77 -23.00 -3.08
C SER A 68 -2.86 -23.56 -4.49
N SER A 69 -4.08 -23.69 -5.03
CA SER A 69 -4.35 -23.90 -6.45
C SER A 69 -4.73 -22.61 -7.19
N VAL A 70 -4.62 -21.46 -6.51
CA VAL A 70 -4.95 -20.14 -7.05
C VAL A 70 -3.86 -19.71 -8.02
N GLU A 71 -4.25 -19.28 -9.22
CA GLU A 71 -3.34 -18.71 -10.21
C GLU A 71 -2.94 -17.27 -9.83
N HIS A 72 -1.79 -16.83 -10.35
CA HIS A 72 -1.35 -15.44 -10.22
C HIS A 72 -2.41 -14.46 -10.73
N LYS A 73 -2.62 -13.38 -9.98
CA LYS A 73 -3.50 -12.30 -10.41
C LYS A 73 -2.75 -11.18 -11.09
N SER A 74 -3.26 -10.74 -12.23
CA SER A 74 -2.85 -9.45 -12.80
C SER A 74 -3.36 -8.33 -11.91
N ILE A 75 -2.43 -7.69 -11.21
CA ILE A 75 -2.68 -6.53 -10.36
C ILE A 75 -2.53 -5.20 -11.10
N ASP A 76 -2.19 -5.22 -12.40
CA ASP A 76 -1.94 -4.01 -13.19
C ASP A 76 -3.19 -3.13 -13.31
N SER A 77 -4.37 -3.74 -13.19
CA SER A 77 -5.65 -3.03 -13.07
C SER A 77 -5.72 -2.08 -11.87
N LEU A 78 -4.91 -2.27 -10.83
CA LEU A 78 -4.77 -1.30 -9.72
C LEU A 78 -4.20 0.04 -10.17
N LEU A 79 -3.42 0.08 -11.25
CA LEU A 79 -2.87 1.33 -11.76
C LEU A 79 -3.91 2.15 -12.53
N ASP A 80 -4.98 1.52 -13.03
CA ASP A 80 -6.02 2.25 -13.76
C ASP A 80 -6.87 3.08 -12.79
N ARG A 81 -6.60 4.39 -12.74
CA ARG A 81 -7.34 5.34 -11.90
C ARG A 81 -8.77 5.64 -12.36
N LYS A 82 -9.17 5.17 -13.56
CA LYS A 82 -10.58 5.23 -13.99
C LYS A 82 -11.45 4.22 -13.24
N ILE A 83 -10.85 3.14 -12.74
CA ILE A 83 -11.54 2.18 -11.89
C ILE A 83 -11.64 2.77 -10.48
N LYS A 84 -12.86 3.12 -10.07
CA LYS A 84 -13.17 3.57 -8.71
C LYS A 84 -13.25 2.37 -7.78
N LEU A 85 -12.28 2.23 -6.89
CA LEU A 85 -12.26 1.23 -5.84
C LEU A 85 -12.55 1.93 -4.51
N ALA A 86 -13.65 1.57 -3.85
CA ALA A 86 -13.96 2.08 -2.53
C ALA A 86 -13.05 1.41 -1.50
N ALA A 87 -12.32 2.20 -0.71
CA ALA A 87 -11.52 1.70 0.39
C ALA A 87 -12.43 1.14 1.49
N PRO A 88 -12.14 -0.06 2.03
CA PRO A 88 -12.84 -0.57 3.21
C PRO A 88 -12.71 0.38 4.42
N ASP A 89 -13.74 0.43 5.27
CA ASP A 89 -13.80 1.36 6.41
C ASP A 89 -12.56 1.30 7.32
N ILE A 90 -12.02 0.10 7.55
CA ILE A 90 -10.84 -0.11 8.40
C ILE A 90 -9.56 0.57 7.88
N VAL A 91 -9.45 0.76 6.56
CA VAL A 91 -8.30 1.46 5.94
C VAL A 91 -8.67 2.85 5.43
N LYS A 92 -9.92 3.30 5.63
CA LYS A 92 -10.31 4.66 5.26
C LYS A 92 -9.53 5.66 6.11
N PRO A 93 -9.02 6.76 5.53
CA PRO A 93 -8.33 7.77 6.32
C PRO A 93 -9.32 8.54 7.21
N THR A 94 -8.82 9.11 8.31
CA THR A 94 -9.62 9.97 9.19
C THR A 94 -9.60 11.42 8.70
N ASP A 95 -10.56 12.22 9.14
CA ASP A 95 -10.63 13.66 8.86
C ASP A 95 -9.85 14.48 9.91
N GLU A 96 -8.77 13.91 10.48
CA GLU A 96 -7.90 14.62 11.41
C GLU A 96 -6.94 15.57 10.67
N HIS A 97 -6.40 16.54 11.41
CA HIS A 97 -5.27 17.32 10.91
C HIS A 97 -4.00 16.49 11.04
N TYR A 98 -3.20 16.49 9.97
CA TYR A 98 -1.98 15.70 9.89
C TYR A 98 -0.74 16.59 10.00
N GLU A 99 0.06 16.35 11.03
CA GLU A 99 1.41 16.91 11.14
C GLU A 99 2.36 16.14 10.20
N TYR A 100 3.34 16.85 9.64
CA TYR A 100 4.27 16.27 8.67
C TYR A 100 5.05 15.09 9.27
N GLU A 101 5.64 15.30 10.45
CA GLU A 101 6.44 14.31 11.16
C GLU A 101 5.63 13.05 11.48
N ASP A 102 4.37 13.21 11.89
CA ASP A 102 3.48 12.10 12.21
C ASP A 102 3.16 11.23 10.99
N ILE A 103 2.89 11.84 9.84
CA ILE A 103 2.64 11.10 8.59
C ILE A 103 3.88 10.33 8.17
N ILE A 104 5.07 10.96 8.23
CA ILE A 104 6.33 10.30 7.89
C ILE A 104 6.60 9.14 8.85
N ALA A 105 6.34 9.32 10.16
CA ALA A 105 6.49 8.27 11.16
C ALA A 105 5.54 7.09 10.90
N LYS A 106 4.26 7.35 10.60
CA LYS A 106 3.27 6.30 10.26
C LYS A 106 3.70 5.48 9.06
N LEU A 107 4.10 6.14 7.96
CA LEU A 107 4.61 5.48 6.77
C LEU A 107 5.85 4.62 7.12
N ASN A 108 6.85 5.19 7.79
CA ASN A 108 8.08 4.45 8.11
C ASN A 108 7.80 3.23 9.00
N ASN A 109 6.93 3.38 10.01
CA ASN A 109 6.56 2.28 10.90
C ASN A 109 5.84 1.15 10.15
N SER A 110 4.85 1.46 9.31
CA SER A 110 4.14 0.42 8.53
C SER A 110 5.10 -0.33 7.60
N ARG A 111 6.05 0.39 6.97
CA ARG A 111 7.04 -0.21 6.08
C ARG A 111 8.02 -1.09 6.83
N GLN A 112 8.48 -0.65 7.99
CA GLN A 112 9.37 -1.42 8.84
C GLN A 112 8.72 -2.77 9.19
N GLN A 113 7.47 -2.75 9.69
CA GLN A 113 6.74 -3.98 10.03
C GLN A 113 6.56 -4.92 8.83
N PHE A 114 6.30 -4.36 7.65
CA PHE A 114 6.17 -5.12 6.42
C PHE A 114 7.48 -5.81 6.01
N ILE A 115 8.59 -5.08 6.04
CA ILE A 115 9.92 -5.63 5.70
C ILE A 115 10.40 -6.64 6.74
N GLU A 116 10.19 -6.37 8.03
CA GLU A 116 10.50 -7.31 9.12
C GLU A 116 9.75 -8.63 8.95
N MET A 117 8.44 -8.58 8.64
CA MET A 117 7.65 -9.77 8.34
C MET A 117 8.24 -10.58 7.17
N LEU A 118 8.61 -9.91 6.07
CA LEU A 118 9.21 -10.60 4.91
C LEU A 118 10.61 -11.15 5.18
N ASN A 119 11.37 -10.54 6.09
CA ASN A 119 12.72 -11.00 6.46
C ASN A 119 12.68 -12.14 7.48
N ALA A 120 11.59 -12.29 8.23
CA ALA A 120 11.39 -13.37 9.18
C ALA A 120 10.98 -14.71 8.53
N LEU A 121 10.75 -14.74 7.21
CA LEU A 121 10.42 -15.97 6.48
C LEU A 121 11.66 -16.85 6.30
N GLU A 122 11.60 -18.08 6.84
CA GLU A 122 12.65 -19.08 6.62
C GLU A 122 12.72 -19.55 5.16
N ASP A 123 11.55 -19.82 4.56
CA ASP A 123 11.39 -20.17 3.15
C ASP A 123 10.43 -19.17 2.46
N PRO A 124 10.95 -18.20 1.69
CA PRO A 124 10.11 -17.24 1.01
C PRO A 124 9.27 -17.81 -0.15
N THR A 125 9.56 -19.03 -0.63
CA THR A 125 8.77 -19.66 -1.72
C THR A 125 7.34 -20.00 -1.27
N ILE A 126 7.12 -20.07 0.04
CA ILE A 126 5.79 -20.28 0.63
C ILE A 126 4.78 -19.20 0.22
N LEU A 127 5.25 -17.98 -0.11
CA LEU A 127 4.39 -16.88 -0.55
C LEU A 127 3.69 -17.18 -1.89
N SER A 128 4.33 -17.96 -2.77
CA SER A 128 3.74 -18.38 -4.05
C SER A 128 2.88 -19.64 -3.92
N ARG A 129 2.85 -20.25 -2.73
CA ARG A 129 2.20 -21.53 -2.44
C ARG A 129 1.02 -21.41 -1.49
N ARG A 130 0.77 -20.20 -0.97
CA ARG A 130 -0.33 -19.88 -0.06
C ARG A 130 -1.11 -18.70 -0.62
N HIS A 131 -2.37 -18.60 -0.23
CA HIS A 131 -3.24 -17.49 -0.60
C HIS A 131 -3.99 -16.95 0.61
N PHE A 132 -4.57 -15.78 0.44
CA PHE A 132 -5.55 -15.22 1.35
C PHE A 132 -6.56 -14.35 0.60
N VAL A 133 -7.76 -14.20 1.16
CA VAL A 133 -8.87 -13.47 0.53
C VAL A 133 -8.59 -11.97 0.55
N HIS A 134 -8.43 -11.37 -0.63
CA HIS A 134 -8.33 -9.92 -0.82
C HIS A 134 -9.73 -9.28 -1.03
N PRO A 135 -10.03 -8.11 -0.45
CA PRO A 135 -11.34 -7.45 -0.60
C PRO A 135 -11.78 -7.24 -2.05
N ALA A 136 -10.88 -6.74 -2.90
CA ALA A 136 -11.14 -6.47 -4.31
C ALA A 136 -10.90 -7.69 -5.24
N PHE A 137 -9.90 -8.52 -4.93
CA PHE A 137 -9.40 -9.55 -5.86
C PHE A 137 -9.84 -10.97 -5.49
N LYS A 138 -10.55 -11.15 -4.36
CA LYS A 138 -10.91 -12.47 -3.80
C LYS A 138 -9.65 -13.29 -3.51
N GLU A 139 -9.69 -14.60 -3.68
CA GLU A 139 -8.54 -15.48 -3.39
C GLU A 139 -7.30 -15.06 -4.17
N MET A 140 -6.22 -14.70 -3.48
CA MET A 140 -5.02 -14.11 -4.09
C MET A 140 -3.76 -14.68 -3.43
N LEU A 141 -2.78 -15.09 -4.24
CA LEU A 141 -1.51 -15.61 -3.74
C LEU A 141 -0.80 -14.58 -2.87
N LEU A 142 -0.10 -15.02 -1.82
CA LEU A 142 0.59 -14.10 -0.91
C LEU A 142 1.71 -13.33 -1.61
N ILE A 143 2.36 -13.93 -2.61
CA ILE A 143 3.34 -13.22 -3.44
C ILE A 143 2.70 -12.04 -4.20
N ASP A 144 1.46 -12.22 -4.68
CA ASP A 144 0.72 -11.14 -5.33
C ASP A 144 0.28 -10.08 -4.32
N TRP A 145 -0.07 -10.45 -3.08
CA TRP A 145 -0.30 -9.48 -2.01
C TRP A 145 0.92 -8.60 -1.79
N VAL A 146 2.11 -9.20 -1.69
CA VAL A 146 3.38 -8.48 -1.53
C VAL A 146 3.66 -7.57 -2.73
N LYS A 147 3.43 -8.07 -3.95
CA LYS A 147 3.57 -7.27 -5.18
C LYS A 147 2.58 -6.10 -5.20
N SER A 148 1.36 -6.30 -4.73
CA SER A 148 0.33 -5.25 -4.73
C SER A 148 0.65 -4.08 -3.80
N THR A 149 1.53 -4.24 -2.81
CA THR A 149 1.97 -3.15 -1.92
C THR A 149 2.55 -1.97 -2.71
N TYR A 150 3.54 -2.23 -3.58
CA TYR A 150 4.18 -1.14 -4.32
C TYR A 150 3.30 -0.63 -5.46
N VAL A 151 2.54 -1.49 -6.13
CA VAL A 151 1.61 -1.08 -7.19
C VAL A 151 0.52 -0.16 -6.65
N HIS A 152 -0.02 -0.45 -5.46
CA HIS A 152 -0.98 0.40 -4.78
C HIS A 152 -0.37 1.75 -4.37
N GLU A 153 0.85 1.74 -3.85
CA GLU A 153 1.56 2.97 -3.51
C GLU A 153 1.87 3.83 -4.76
N GLU A 154 2.25 3.22 -5.88
CA GLU A 154 2.44 3.91 -7.16
C GLU A 154 1.18 4.61 -7.66
N ARG A 155 0.03 3.93 -7.56
CA ARG A 155 -1.27 4.52 -7.89
C ARG A 155 -1.52 5.80 -7.08
N HIS A 156 -1.24 5.77 -5.78
CA HIS A 156 -1.45 6.90 -4.90
C HIS A 156 -0.39 7.99 -5.03
N ILE A 157 0.84 7.65 -5.41
CA ILE A 157 1.85 8.63 -5.81
C ILE A 157 1.34 9.44 -7.01
N GLN A 158 0.74 8.80 -8.01
CA GLN A 158 0.15 9.52 -9.15
C GLN A 158 -1.00 10.44 -8.69
N GLN A 159 -1.81 10.00 -7.73
CA GLN A 159 -2.88 10.83 -7.16
C GLN A 159 -2.33 12.06 -6.43
N ILE A 160 -1.27 11.89 -5.63
CA ILE A 160 -0.60 12.99 -4.94
C ILE A 160 0.00 13.97 -5.95
N GLN A 161 0.64 13.47 -7.02
CA GLN A 161 1.19 14.31 -8.08
C GLN A 161 0.10 15.11 -8.81
N ASP A 162 -1.07 14.52 -9.06
CA ASP A 162 -2.19 15.26 -9.64
C ASP A 162 -2.65 16.40 -8.72
N ILE A 163 -2.74 16.15 -7.41
CA ILE A 163 -3.10 17.17 -6.41
C ILE A 163 -2.09 18.31 -6.44
N ILE A 164 -0.78 18.00 -6.37
CA ILE A 164 0.30 18.99 -6.39
C ILE A 164 0.27 19.83 -7.69
N ASN A 165 -0.02 19.19 -8.82
CA ASN A 165 -0.05 19.85 -10.13
C ASN A 165 -1.40 20.55 -10.43
N GLY A 166 -2.39 20.46 -9.53
CA GLY A 166 -3.74 20.99 -9.75
C GLY A 166 -4.52 20.29 -10.86
N VAL A 167 -4.15 19.05 -11.20
CA VAL A 167 -4.81 18.25 -12.24
C VAL A 167 -6.16 17.76 -11.71
N ARG A 168 -7.21 17.93 -12.51
CA ARG A 168 -8.60 17.68 -12.11
C ARG A 168 -9.08 16.27 -12.35
#